data_AF-A0A958ZBT3-F1
#
_entry.id   AF-A0A958ZBT3-F1
#
_cell.length_a   1.000
_cell.length_b   1.000
_cell.length_c   1.000
_cell.angle_alpha   90.00
_cell.angle_beta   90.00
_cell.angle_gamma   90.00
#
_symmetry.space_group_name_H-M   'P 1'
#
loop_
_entity.id
_entity.type
_entity.pdbx_description
1 polymer ?
#
loop_
_entity_poly.entity_id
_entity_poly.type
_entity_poly.pdbx_seq_one_letter_code
_entity_poly.pdbx_strand_id
1 'polypeptide(L)'
;MKNIIYFIISAVIFTSCVSVKQIGKLNMISNRNVDPNLNYQNLTTYSGGSQKELLRSRTKTIEDAVDQTVRKIPGGEFLMNVKVYLVNKEFIAVEGDVWGLQSNVAYRGFKVGDAVTWKVFGGFETGTIISLKDDKTCFVKLEDGTTVERRYDSISKSN
;
A
#
# COMPACT_ATOMS: atom_id res chain seq x y z
N MET A 1 -51.08 5.36 -3.84
CA MET A 1 -50.17 5.19 -5.00
C MET A 1 -49.31 6.42 -5.30
N LYS A 2 -49.82 7.66 -5.20
CA LYS A 2 -49.03 8.90 -5.37
C LYS A 2 -47.78 8.98 -4.46
N ASN A 3 -47.86 8.49 -3.22
CA ASN A 3 -46.76 8.58 -2.25
C ASN A 3 -45.60 7.61 -2.54
N ILE A 4 -45.84 6.54 -3.30
CA ILE A 4 -44.78 5.58 -3.69
C ILE A 4 -43.95 6.14 -4.86
N ILE A 5 -44.58 6.92 -5.75
CA ILE A 5 -43.90 7.54 -6.90
C ILE A 5 -42.85 8.58 -6.43
N TYR A 6 -43.15 9.35 -5.38
CA TYR A 6 -42.18 10.30 -4.81
C TYR A 6 -40.96 9.61 -4.17
N PHE A 7 -41.13 8.38 -3.64
CA PHE A 7 -40.05 7.63 -3.02
C PHE A 7 -39.05 7.08 -4.07
N ILE A 8 -39.54 6.71 -5.26
CA ILE A 8 -38.70 6.20 -6.35
C ILE A 8 -37.92 7.34 -7.03
N ILE A 9 -38.52 8.53 -7.19
CA ILE A 9 -37.85 9.69 -7.78
C ILE A 9 -36.75 10.24 -6.88
N SER A 10 -36.90 10.15 -5.55
CA SER A 10 -35.86 10.55 -4.59
C SER A 10 -34.63 9.63 -4.63
N ALA A 11 -34.80 8.34 -4.91
CA ALA A 11 -33.71 7.37 -4.94
C ALA A 11 -32.75 7.53 -6.13
N VAL A 12 -33.19 8.16 -7.23
CA VAL A 12 -32.39 8.31 -8.47
C VAL A 12 -31.38 9.47 -8.38
N ILE A 13 -31.51 10.38 -7.41
CA ILE A 13 -30.69 11.60 -7.32
C ILE A 13 -29.33 11.34 -6.63
N PHE A 14 -29.12 10.18 -6.02
CA PHE A 14 -27.89 9.86 -5.28
C PHE A 14 -26.82 9.10 -6.09
N THR A 15 -26.98 8.94 -7.40
CA THR A 15 -25.91 8.42 -8.26
C THR A 15 -24.91 9.53 -8.56
N SER A 16 -24.12 9.93 -7.56
CA SER A 16 -22.96 10.78 -7.81
C SER A 16 -21.99 9.99 -8.70
N CYS A 17 -21.97 10.29 -10.00
CA CYS A 17 -21.01 9.76 -10.95
C CYS A 17 -19.61 10.25 -10.58
N VAL A 18 -18.90 9.47 -9.75
CA VAL A 18 -17.47 9.70 -9.53
C VAL A 18 -16.74 9.32 -10.81
N SER A 19 -16.03 10.28 -11.40
CA SER A 19 -15.34 10.10 -12.68
C SER A 19 -13.84 10.03 -12.46
N VAL A 20 -13.21 8.97 -12.95
CA VAL A 20 -11.75 8.79 -12.96
C VAL A 20 -11.31 8.76 -14.41
N LYS A 21 -10.44 9.70 -14.80
CA LYS A 21 -9.90 9.79 -16.16
C LYS A 21 -8.38 9.75 -16.10
N GLN A 22 -7.76 8.83 -16.82
CA GLN A 22 -6.31 8.87 -16.98
C GLN A 22 -5.90 10.07 -17.84
N ILE A 23 -4.96 10.87 -17.35
CA ILE A 23 -4.49 12.10 -18.01
C ILE A 23 -3.04 12.00 -18.48
N GLY A 24 -2.27 11.03 -18.00
CA GLY A 24 -0.87 10.87 -18.38
C GLY A 24 -0.29 9.50 -18.07
N LYS A 25 0.82 9.19 -18.74
CA LYS A 25 1.68 8.04 -18.47
C LYS A 25 3.13 8.50 -18.48
N LEU A 26 3.92 8.05 -17.51
CA LEU A 26 5.32 8.43 -17.33
C LEU A 26 6.14 7.19 -17.02
N ASN A 27 7.38 7.15 -17.49
CA ASN A 27 8.28 6.04 -17.16
C ASN A 27 8.75 6.11 -15.71
N MET A 28 9.00 7.32 -15.21
CA MET A 28 9.47 7.59 -13.86
C MET A 28 8.98 8.96 -13.41
N ILE A 29 8.63 9.10 -12.13
CA ILE A 29 8.39 10.39 -11.48
C ILE A 29 8.97 10.37 -10.07
N SER A 30 9.62 11.47 -9.70
CA SER A 30 10.19 11.67 -8.38
C SER A 30 10.12 13.15 -8.01
N ASN A 31 9.82 13.44 -6.74
CA ASN A 31 9.86 14.80 -6.20
C ASN A 31 11.25 15.18 -5.67
N ARG A 32 12.21 14.24 -5.67
CA ARG A 32 13.60 14.43 -5.24
C ARG A 32 14.57 13.81 -6.22
N ASN A 33 15.84 14.20 -6.14
CA ASN A 33 16.88 13.62 -6.98
C ASN A 33 17.07 12.14 -6.64
N VAL A 34 17.18 11.32 -7.68
CA VAL A 34 17.48 9.89 -7.59
C VAL A 34 19.01 9.74 -7.72
N ASP A 35 19.65 9.11 -6.75
CA ASP A 35 21.11 8.91 -6.76
C ASP A 35 21.46 7.68 -7.60
N PRO A 36 22.15 7.83 -8.75
CA PRO A 36 22.46 6.71 -9.63
C PRO A 36 23.43 5.69 -9.01
N ASN A 37 24.10 6.03 -7.91
CA ASN A 37 25.04 5.13 -7.23
C ASN A 37 24.35 4.18 -6.23
N LEU A 38 23.07 4.43 -5.94
CA LEU A 38 22.30 3.61 -5.00
C LEU A 38 21.55 2.48 -5.72
N ASN A 39 21.58 1.29 -5.11
CA ASN A 39 20.86 0.12 -5.62
C ASN A 39 19.40 0.14 -5.13
N TYR A 40 18.55 0.85 -5.88
CA TYR A 40 17.11 0.83 -5.64
C TYR A 40 16.48 -0.49 -6.10
N GLN A 41 15.48 -0.94 -5.35
CA GLN A 41 14.70 -2.13 -5.67
C GLN A 41 13.22 -1.79 -5.78
N ASN A 42 12.48 -2.60 -6.54
CA ASN A 42 11.03 -2.54 -6.57
C ASN A 42 10.48 -3.03 -5.23
N LEU A 43 9.80 -2.16 -4.50
CA LEU A 43 9.21 -2.46 -3.20
C LEU A 43 7.77 -2.94 -3.33
N THR A 44 7.00 -2.39 -4.28
CA THR A 44 5.59 -2.75 -4.52
C THR A 44 5.16 -2.32 -5.92
N THR A 45 4.40 -3.16 -6.61
CA THR A 45 3.85 -2.85 -7.93
C THR A 45 2.44 -2.28 -7.86
N TYR A 46 2.06 -1.47 -8.85
CA TYR A 46 0.69 -0.93 -9.01
C TYR A 46 0.12 -0.20 -7.78
N SER A 47 0.98 0.42 -6.96
CA SER A 47 0.56 1.19 -5.78
C SER A 47 -0.33 2.35 -6.17
N GLY A 48 -1.46 2.54 -5.47
CA GLY A 48 -2.41 3.62 -5.74
C GLY A 48 -3.37 3.36 -6.92
N GLY A 49 -3.25 2.22 -7.61
CA GLY A 49 -4.09 1.88 -8.78
C GLY A 49 -5.44 1.27 -8.47
N SER A 50 -5.71 0.89 -7.21
CA SER A 50 -7.02 0.31 -6.87
C SER A 50 -8.11 1.38 -7.00
N GLN A 51 -9.28 1.02 -7.55
CA GLN A 51 -10.39 1.98 -7.69
C GLN A 51 -10.72 2.69 -6.37
N LYS A 52 -10.70 1.96 -5.25
CA LYS A 52 -10.94 2.52 -3.93
C LYS A 52 -9.91 3.56 -3.51
N GLU A 53 -8.64 3.40 -3.91
CA GLU A 53 -7.59 4.38 -3.63
C GLU A 53 -7.67 5.60 -4.53
N LEU A 54 -7.92 5.40 -5.83
CA LEU A 54 -8.11 6.49 -6.79
C LEU A 54 -9.27 7.40 -6.33
N LEU A 55 -10.40 6.81 -5.94
CA LEU A 55 -11.58 7.53 -5.46
C LEU A 55 -11.38 8.21 -4.09
N ARG A 56 -10.40 7.76 -3.30
CA ARG A 56 -10.06 8.35 -2.00
C ARG A 56 -9.00 9.44 -2.11
N SER A 57 -8.37 9.60 -3.28
CA SER A 57 -7.38 10.66 -3.46
C SER A 57 -8.04 12.02 -3.27
N ARG A 58 -7.40 12.87 -2.47
CA ARG A 58 -7.81 14.26 -2.24
C ARG A 58 -6.67 15.25 -2.51
N THR A 59 -5.64 14.81 -3.21
CA THR A 59 -4.50 15.65 -3.57
C THR A 59 -4.84 16.50 -4.79
N LYS A 60 -4.36 17.75 -4.79
CA LYS A 60 -4.63 18.72 -5.87
C LYS A 60 -3.45 18.85 -6.84
N THR A 61 -2.26 18.44 -6.42
CA THR A 61 -1.03 18.53 -7.19
C THR A 61 -0.50 17.12 -7.51
N ILE A 62 0.33 17.02 -8.54
CA ILE A 62 0.96 15.75 -8.92
C ILE A 62 1.99 15.37 -7.85
N GLU A 63 2.73 16.35 -7.37
CA GLU A 63 3.75 16.23 -6.35
C GLU A 63 3.17 15.63 -5.06
N ASP A 64 2.05 16.16 -4.55
CA ASP A 64 1.39 15.62 -3.36
C ASP A 64 0.87 14.20 -3.59
N ALA A 65 0.35 13.90 -4.80
CA ALA A 65 -0.14 12.58 -5.15
C ALA A 65 1.00 11.54 -5.21
N VAL A 66 2.15 11.92 -5.77
CA VAL A 66 3.36 11.08 -5.79
C VAL A 66 3.85 10.85 -4.36
N ASP A 67 3.98 11.90 -3.56
CA ASP A 67 4.41 11.80 -2.16
C ASP A 67 3.48 10.91 -1.35
N GLN A 68 2.16 11.03 -1.53
CA GLN A 68 1.19 10.19 -0.85
C GLN A 68 1.33 8.73 -1.24
N THR A 69 1.55 8.41 -2.52
CA THR A 69 1.72 7.02 -2.97
C THR A 69 3.05 6.43 -2.49
N VAL A 70 4.15 7.18 -2.59
CA VAL A 70 5.49 6.74 -2.18
C VAL A 70 5.57 6.55 -0.66
N ARG A 71 5.08 7.51 0.14
CA ARG A 71 5.19 7.47 1.62
C ARG A 71 4.38 6.34 2.27
N LYS A 72 3.39 5.76 1.57
CA LYS A 72 2.68 4.56 2.06
C LYS A 72 3.60 3.34 2.17
N ILE A 73 4.67 3.31 1.36
CA ILE A 73 5.59 2.19 1.29
C ILE A 73 6.89 2.59 1.98
N PRO A 74 7.25 1.96 3.10
CA PRO A 74 8.46 2.35 3.82
C PRO A 74 9.72 2.04 3.00
N GLY A 75 10.64 3.01 2.94
CA GLY A 75 11.80 2.96 2.06
C GLY A 75 11.54 3.38 0.62
N GLY A 76 10.28 3.70 0.27
CA GLY A 76 9.93 4.24 -1.04
C GLY A 76 10.54 5.61 -1.28
N GLU A 77 11.09 5.80 -2.48
CA GLU A 77 11.77 7.03 -2.90
C GLU A 77 11.12 7.66 -4.12
N PHE A 78 10.75 6.86 -5.11
CA PHE A 78 10.16 7.31 -6.37
C PHE A 78 9.22 6.27 -6.98
N LEU A 79 8.55 6.65 -8.07
CA LEU A 79 7.65 5.77 -8.81
C LEU A 79 8.18 5.48 -10.22
N MET A 80 7.97 4.26 -10.68
CA MET A 80 8.17 3.83 -12.07
C MET A 80 6.86 3.32 -12.68
N ASN A 81 6.78 3.26 -14.01
CA ASN A 81 5.61 2.78 -14.75
C ASN A 81 4.32 3.50 -14.34
N VAL A 82 4.39 4.82 -14.29
CA VAL A 82 3.40 5.67 -13.64
C VAL A 82 2.23 5.99 -14.56
N LYS A 83 1.01 5.95 -14.01
CA LYS A 83 -0.20 6.50 -14.60
C LYS A 83 -0.74 7.60 -13.71
N VAL A 84 -1.09 8.73 -14.33
CA VAL A 84 -1.68 9.87 -13.63
C VAL A 84 -3.15 9.95 -13.99
N TYR A 85 -3.99 10.11 -12.98
CA TYR A 85 -5.44 10.19 -13.10
C TYR A 85 -5.96 11.51 -12.56
N LEU A 86 -7.00 12.01 -13.21
CA LEU A 86 -7.84 13.10 -12.74
C LEU A 86 -9.15 12.50 -12.22
N VAL A 87 -9.44 12.77 -10.96
CA VAL A 87 -10.60 12.29 -10.22
C VAL A 87 -11.52 13.46 -9.95
N ASN A 88 -12.78 13.36 -10.39
CA ASN A 88 -13.80 14.42 -10.26
C ASN A 88 -13.39 15.78 -10.84
N LYS A 89 -12.47 15.80 -11.82
CA LYS A 89 -11.95 17.02 -12.47
C LYS A 89 -11.19 17.98 -11.53
N GLU A 90 -10.96 17.61 -10.27
CA GLU A 90 -10.29 18.45 -9.28
C GLU A 90 -9.08 17.74 -8.66
N PHE A 91 -9.19 16.45 -8.35
CA PHE A 91 -8.17 15.71 -7.62
C PHE A 91 -7.26 14.93 -8.55
N ILE A 92 -6.01 14.79 -8.16
CA ILE A 92 -5.02 14.00 -8.89
C ILE A 92 -4.80 12.70 -8.13
N ALA A 93 -4.66 11.60 -8.84
CA ALA A 93 -4.25 10.33 -8.27
C ALA A 93 -3.16 9.72 -9.14
N VAL A 94 -2.23 9.02 -8.50
CA VAL A 94 -1.07 8.44 -9.18
C VAL A 94 -0.99 6.95 -8.84
N GLU A 95 -0.88 6.14 -9.89
CA GLU A 95 -0.58 4.72 -9.82
C GLU A 95 0.83 4.49 -10.34
N GLY A 96 1.60 3.62 -9.70
CA GLY A 96 2.89 3.18 -10.22
C GLY A 96 3.56 2.13 -9.35
N ASP A 97 4.69 1.64 -9.82
CA ASP A 97 5.57 0.77 -9.05
C ASP A 97 6.43 1.63 -8.13
N VAL A 98 6.44 1.35 -6.84
CA VAL A 98 7.23 2.07 -5.86
C VAL A 98 8.62 1.46 -5.79
N TRP A 99 9.62 2.30 -6.06
CA TRP A 99 11.02 1.95 -5.99
C TRP A 99 11.70 2.72 -4.87
N GLY A 100 12.66 2.07 -4.23
CA GLY A 100 13.31 2.65 -3.09
C GLY A 100 14.43 1.79 -2.54
N LEU A 101 15.02 2.26 -1.45
CA LEU A 101 15.99 1.48 -0.71
C LEU A 101 15.21 0.45 0.11
N GLN A 102 15.69 -0.78 0.12
CA GLN A 102 15.13 -1.81 0.98
C GLN A 102 15.44 -1.43 2.44
N SER A 103 14.59 -0.58 3.00
CA SER A 103 14.62 -0.29 4.42
C SER A 103 14.14 -1.56 5.13
N ASN A 104 14.89 -1.99 6.13
CA ASN A 104 14.39 -2.93 7.13
C ASN A 104 13.23 -2.23 7.83
N VAL A 105 12.05 -2.26 7.21
CA VAL A 105 10.83 -1.73 7.79
C VAL A 105 10.66 -2.44 9.11
N ALA A 106 10.56 -1.70 10.21
CA ALA A 106 10.34 -2.29 11.51
C ALA A 106 8.92 -1.93 11.94
N TYR A 107 8.00 -2.90 11.92
CA TYR A 107 6.69 -2.70 12.52
C TYR A 107 6.70 -3.22 13.95
N ARG A 108 6.36 -2.34 14.90
CA ARG A 108 6.36 -2.66 16.34
C ARG A 108 7.69 -3.24 16.83
N GLY A 109 8.79 -2.76 16.23
CA GLY A 109 10.15 -3.21 16.52
C GLY A 109 10.59 -4.48 15.80
N PHE A 110 9.75 -5.15 15.01
CA PHE A 110 10.09 -6.35 14.23
C PHE A 110 10.47 -6.01 12.79
N LYS A 111 11.62 -6.51 12.33
CA LYS A 111 12.10 -6.36 10.95
C LYS A 111 12.12 -7.71 10.23
N VAL A 112 12.19 -7.66 8.90
CA VAL A 112 12.48 -8.84 8.08
C VAL A 112 13.83 -9.42 8.50
N GLY A 113 13.88 -10.74 8.69
CA GLY A 113 15.03 -11.47 9.21
C GLY A 113 15.06 -11.64 10.74
N ASP A 114 14.15 -11.01 11.49
CA ASP A 114 14.05 -11.27 12.94
C ASP A 114 13.54 -12.70 13.19
N ALA A 115 14.22 -13.41 14.09
CA ALA A 115 13.74 -14.66 14.66
C ALA A 115 12.63 -14.36 15.68
N VAL A 116 11.49 -15.03 15.53
CA VAL A 116 10.32 -14.85 16.39
C VAL A 116 9.78 -16.17 16.87
N THR A 117 9.30 -16.18 18.11
CA THR A 117 8.61 -17.31 18.75
C THR A 117 7.17 -16.95 19.03
N TRP A 118 6.26 -17.91 18.87
CA TRP A 118 4.87 -17.80 19.33
C TRP A 118 4.43 -19.06 20.06
N LYS A 119 3.40 -18.91 20.89
CA LYS A 119 2.82 -20.00 21.64
C LYS A 119 1.80 -20.76 20.79
N VAL A 120 1.93 -22.08 20.72
CA VAL A 120 0.96 -22.99 20.12
C VAL A 120 0.42 -23.95 21.18
N PHE A 121 -0.69 -24.63 20.87
CA PHE A 121 -1.26 -25.59 21.80
C PHE A 121 -0.29 -26.77 21.99
N GLY A 122 0.35 -26.84 23.16
CA GLY A 122 1.34 -27.88 23.48
C GLY A 122 2.81 -27.45 23.40
N GLY A 123 3.14 -26.19 23.05
CA GLY A 123 4.53 -25.75 23.00
C GLY A 123 4.75 -24.34 22.45
N PHE A 124 5.98 -24.13 21.96
CA PHE A 124 6.40 -22.90 21.29
C PHE A 124 6.95 -23.26 19.91
N GLU A 125 6.62 -22.45 18.92
CA GLU A 125 7.17 -22.55 17.57
C GLU A 125 8.03 -21.32 17.29
N THR A 126 9.15 -21.56 16.61
CA THR A 126 10.10 -20.54 16.14
C THR A 126 10.05 -20.41 14.62
N GLY A 127 10.28 -19.20 14.14
CA GLY A 127 10.44 -18.94 12.72
C GLY A 127 11.09 -17.60 12.45
N THR A 128 11.39 -17.33 11.18
CA THR A 128 12.02 -16.08 10.72
C THR A 128 11.01 -15.23 9.96
N ILE A 129 10.90 -13.95 10.29
CA ILE A 129 10.06 -13.02 9.52
C ILE A 129 10.64 -12.87 8.12
N ILE A 130 9.88 -13.23 7.09
CA ILE A 130 10.29 -13.10 5.69
C ILE A 130 9.69 -11.86 5.02
N SER A 131 8.55 -11.38 5.51
CA SER A 131 7.87 -10.22 4.93
C SER A 131 6.91 -9.61 5.95
N LEU A 132 6.71 -8.30 5.85
CA LEU A 132 5.84 -7.53 6.72
C LEU A 132 4.63 -7.09 5.89
N LYS A 133 3.44 -7.57 6.24
CA LYS A 133 2.23 -7.41 5.43
C LYS A 133 1.56 -6.06 5.69
N ASP A 134 1.32 -5.76 6.96
CA ASP A 134 0.75 -4.48 7.42
C ASP A 134 1.25 -4.14 8.83
N ASP A 135 0.65 -3.15 9.49
CA ASP A 135 0.99 -2.71 10.85
C ASP A 135 0.56 -3.71 11.95
N LYS A 136 -0.13 -4.79 11.58
CA LYS A 136 -0.70 -5.79 12.49
C LYS A 136 -0.16 -7.20 12.23
N THR A 137 0.26 -7.51 11.02
CA THR A 137 0.59 -8.86 10.54
C THR A 137 1.89 -8.92 9.75
N CYS A 138 2.56 -10.08 9.84
CA CYS A 138 3.75 -10.45 9.11
C CYS A 138 3.70 -11.92 8.65
N PHE A 139 4.52 -12.25 7.67
CA PHE A 139 4.76 -13.62 7.22
C PHE A 139 6.03 -14.16 7.85
N VAL A 140 5.92 -15.34 8.45
CA VAL A 140 6.99 -16.04 9.13
C VAL A 140 7.25 -17.36 8.43
N LYS A 141 8.51 -17.67 8.18
CA LYS A 141 8.95 -18.97 7.66
C LYS A 141 9.41 -19.85 8.82
N LEU A 142 8.81 -21.01 8.94
CA LEU A 142 9.16 -22.07 9.88
C LEU A 142 10.41 -22.84 9.40
N GLU A 143 11.01 -23.62 10.29
CA GLU A 143 12.19 -24.45 9.97
C GLU A 143 11.87 -25.54 8.93
N ASP A 144 10.61 -25.97 8.85
CA ASP A 144 10.11 -26.92 7.84
C ASP A 144 9.99 -26.30 6.42
N GLY A 145 10.23 -24.99 6.30
CA GLY A 145 10.12 -24.24 5.05
C GLY A 145 8.73 -23.66 4.78
N THR A 146 7.73 -23.96 5.62
CA THR A 146 6.36 -23.48 5.49
C THR A 146 6.26 -22.00 5.86
N THR A 147 5.48 -21.24 5.09
CA THR A 147 5.21 -19.82 5.38
C THR A 147 3.85 -19.68 6.05
N VAL A 148 3.81 -19.02 7.20
CA VAL A 148 2.60 -18.77 7.99
C VAL A 148 2.40 -17.28 8.26
N GLU A 149 1.14 -16.83 8.22
CA GLU A 149 0.76 -15.46 8.59
C GLU A 149 0.54 -15.36 10.10
N ARG A 150 1.13 -14.33 10.72
CA ARG A 150 1.06 -14.08 12.17
C ARG A 150 0.88 -12.62 12.50
N ARG A 151 0.26 -12.35 13.65
CA ARG A 151 0.08 -10.99 14.18
C ARG A 151 1.26 -10.61 15.07
N TYR A 152 1.69 -9.35 15.05
CA TYR A 152 2.77 -8.88 15.92
C TYR A 152 2.45 -9.06 17.41
N ASP A 153 1.18 -8.96 17.79
CA ASP A 153 0.74 -9.17 19.19
C ASP A 153 0.87 -10.63 19.66
N SER A 154 0.98 -11.57 18.71
CA SER A 154 1.04 -13.01 19.00
C SER A 154 2.44 -13.60 18.95
N ILE A 155 3.44 -12.80 18.56
CA ILE A 155 4.82 -13.22 18.38
C ILE A 155 5.73 -12.43 19.32
N SER A 156 6.85 -13.01 19.72
CA SER A 156 7.89 -12.38 20.54
C SER A 156 9.24 -12.60 19.88
N LYS A 157 10.17 -11.64 20.02
CA LYS A 157 11.53 -11.83 19.49
C LYS A 157 12.23 -12.96 20.24
N SER A 158 12.82 -13.88 19.49
CA SER A 158 13.81 -14.80 20.03
C SER A 158 15.16 -14.09 20.11
N ASN A 159 15.86 -14.26 21.24
CA ASN A 159 17.26 -13.88 21.34
C ASN A 159 18.15 -14.86 20.56
#